data_AF-A0AAU9F676-F1
#
_entry.id   AF-A0AAU9F676-F1
#
_cell.length_a   1.000
_cell.length_b   1.000
_cell.length_c   1.000
_cell.angle_alpha   90.00
_cell.angle_beta   90.00
_cell.angle_gamma   90.00
#
_symmetry.space_group_name_H-M   'P 1'
#
loop_
_entity.id
_entity.type
_entity.pdbx_description
1 polymer ?
#
loop_
_entity_poly.entity_id
_entity_poly.type
_entity_poly.pdbx_seq_one_letter_code
_entity_poly.pdbx_strand_id
1 'polypeptide(L)' 'MAVTQPMDTVITLRCLDNQSRCSQTDESLDKKYFCNGVRDCQDDSDEANGNCIASKCPNDRFRCAYGGCLAKAKACDH' A
#
# COMPACT_ATOMS: atom_id res chain seq x y z
N MET A 1 18.39 -21.50 21.41
CA MET A 1 17.62 -20.24 21.49
C MET A 1 18.43 -19.16 20.77
N ALA A 2 17.79 -18.41 19.88
CA ALA A 2 18.30 -17.24 19.15
C ALA A 2 19.54 -17.49 18.27
N VAL A 3 19.34 -17.80 16.98
CA VAL A 3 20.44 -17.80 16.02
C VAL A 3 20.78 -16.36 15.63
N THR A 4 21.93 -15.91 16.12
CA THR A 4 22.78 -14.86 15.55
C THR A 4 23.05 -15.16 14.08
N GLN A 5 22.91 -14.18 13.18
CA GLN A 5 23.62 -14.19 11.89
C GLN A 5 23.82 -12.74 11.38
N PRO A 6 25.07 -12.23 11.36
CA PRO A 6 25.46 -10.98 10.70
C PRO A 6 25.80 -11.21 9.22
N MET A 7 25.54 -10.20 8.36
CA MET A 7 25.96 -10.03 6.95
C MET A 7 25.70 -11.22 5.98
N ASP A 8 24.65 -11.19 5.16
CA ASP A 8 24.72 -11.90 3.87
C ASP A 8 23.82 -11.28 2.79
N THR A 9 24.46 -11.03 1.68
CA THR A 9 23.96 -10.58 0.38
C THR A 9 23.06 -11.65 -0.25
N VAL A 10 21.91 -11.93 0.37
CA VAL A 10 20.80 -12.56 -0.32
C VAL A 10 19.83 -11.43 -0.65
N ILE A 11 19.86 -10.96 -1.90
CA ILE A 11 18.81 -10.08 -2.46
C ILE A 11 17.53 -10.93 -2.49
N THR A 12 16.92 -11.14 -1.33
CA THR A 12 15.56 -11.61 -1.27
C THR A 12 14.76 -10.40 -1.70
N LEU A 13 14.35 -10.37 -2.97
CA LEU A 13 13.42 -9.41 -3.61
C LEU A 13 12.05 -9.44 -2.91
N ARG A 14 12.04 -9.25 -1.60
CA ARG A 14 10.88 -9.11 -0.76
C ARG A 14 10.70 -7.63 -0.50
N CYS A 15 9.45 -7.19 -0.47
CA CYS A 15 9.10 -5.82 -0.15
C CYS A 15 9.84 -5.38 1.12
N LEU A 16 10.41 -4.17 1.11
CA LEU A 16 10.96 -3.55 2.32
C LEU A 16 9.87 -3.47 3.40
N ASP A 17 10.26 -3.29 4.67
CA ASP A 17 9.33 -3.21 5.81
C ASP A 17 8.19 -2.18 5.61
N ASN A 18 8.48 -1.08 4.89
CA ASN A 18 7.54 -0.02 4.53
C ASN A 18 6.84 -0.21 3.17
N GLN A 19 7.09 -1.30 2.47
CA GLN A 19 6.53 -1.62 1.16
C GLN A 19 5.57 -2.80 1.22
N SER A 20 4.59 -2.77 0.34
CA SER A 20 3.59 -3.80 0.13
C SER A 20 3.57 -4.16 -1.36
N ARG A 21 3.40 -5.45 -1.64
CA ARG A 21 3.35 -5.94 -3.02
C ARG A 21 1.95 -5.76 -3.57
N CYS A 22 1.85 -5.39 -4.84
CA CYS A 22 0.63 -5.51 -5.60
C CYS A 22 0.09 -6.95 -5.54
N SER A 23 -1.23 -7.12 -5.63
CA SER A 23 -1.87 -8.43 -5.43
C SER A 23 -1.51 -9.41 -6.55
N GLN A 24 -1.49 -8.91 -7.78
CA GLN A 24 -1.28 -9.69 -9.00
C GLN A 24 0.11 -9.54 -9.62
N THR A 25 0.82 -8.45 -9.30
CA THR A 25 2.14 -8.17 -9.88
C THR A 25 3.23 -8.25 -8.80
N ASP A 26 4.46 -8.55 -9.20
CA ASP A 26 5.63 -8.51 -8.31
C ASP A 26 6.14 -7.07 -8.05
N GLU A 27 5.29 -6.06 -8.27
CA GLU A 27 5.62 -4.67 -8.02
C GLU A 27 5.48 -4.36 -6.53
N SER A 28 6.51 -3.76 -5.95
CA SER A 28 6.58 -3.37 -4.54
C SER A 28 6.47 -1.86 -4.43
N LEU A 29 5.37 -1.39 -3.85
CA LEU A 29 5.11 0.03 -3.62
C LEU A 29 5.15 0.31 -2.13
N ASP A 30 5.54 1.51 -1.72
CA ASP A 30 5.35 1.93 -0.33
C ASP A 30 3.87 1.81 0.08
N LYS A 31 3.63 1.46 1.35
CA LYS A 31 2.28 1.44 1.95
C LYS A 31 1.53 2.77 1.82
N LYS A 32 2.23 3.89 1.55
CA LYS A 32 1.65 5.21 1.31
C LYS A 32 1.00 5.37 -0.07
N TYR A 33 1.35 4.48 -1.00
CA TYR A 33 0.75 4.41 -2.34
C TYR A 33 -0.51 3.54 -2.35
N PHE A 34 -0.61 2.58 -1.43
CA PHE A 34 -1.85 1.83 -1.26
C PHE A 34 -2.98 2.72 -0.74
N CYS A 35 -4.13 2.62 -1.39
CA CYS A 35 -5.34 3.33 -1.03
C CYS A 35 -5.12 4.84 -0.97
N ASN A 36 -4.29 5.42 -1.83
CA ASN A 36 -4.01 6.86 -1.89
C ASN A 36 -4.92 7.62 -2.87
N GLY A 37 -5.76 6.92 -3.64
CA GLY A 37 -6.61 7.49 -4.69
C GLY A 37 -5.96 7.56 -6.08
N VAL A 38 -4.77 6.98 -6.26
CA VAL A 38 -3.98 6.94 -7.48
C VAL A 38 -3.69 5.47 -7.76
N ARG A 39 -3.89 5.04 -9.01
CA ARG A 39 -3.52 3.68 -9.42
C ARG A 39 -2.02 3.64 -9.66
N ASP A 40 -1.28 3.14 -8.67
CA ASP A 40 0.14 2.91 -8.77
C ASP A 40 0.43 1.48 -9.29
N CYS A 41 -0.36 0.46 -8.89
CA CYS A 41 -0.24 -0.88 -9.46
C CYS A 41 -0.82 -0.95 -10.88
N GLN A 42 -0.16 -1.70 -11.76
CA GLN A 42 -0.68 -2.00 -13.11
C GLN A 42 -2.05 -2.72 -13.10
N ASP A 43 -2.35 -3.45 -12.04
CA ASP A 43 -3.61 -4.18 -11.83
C ASP A 43 -4.60 -3.40 -10.96
N ASP A 44 -4.31 -2.15 -10.58
CA ASP A 44 -5.12 -1.33 -9.65
C ASP A 44 -5.44 -1.94 -8.28
N SER A 45 -4.79 -3.07 -7.97
CA SER A 45 -4.83 -3.76 -6.69
C SER A 45 -4.51 -2.87 -5.48
N ASP A 46 -3.72 -1.81 -5.66
CA ASP A 46 -3.43 -0.83 -4.60
C ASP A 46 -4.64 0.05 -4.25
N GLU A 47 -5.57 0.24 -5.19
CA GLU A 47 -6.81 1.01 -5.03
C GLU A 47 -8.08 0.14 -5.03
N ALA A 48 -7.93 -1.17 -5.26
CA ALA A 48 -9.05 -2.10 -5.33
C ALA A 48 -9.82 -2.15 -4.01
N ASN A 49 -11.16 -2.14 -4.09
CA ASN A 49 -12.04 -2.14 -2.91
C ASN A 49 -11.72 -3.31 -1.95
N GLY A 50 -11.49 -4.52 -2.48
CA GLY A 50 -11.16 -5.69 -1.66
C GLY A 50 -9.87 -5.54 -0.84
N ASN A 51 -8.92 -4.73 -1.32
CA ASN A 51 -7.64 -4.49 -0.67
C ASN A 51 -7.69 -3.30 0.29
N CYS A 52 -8.49 -2.28 -0.03
CA CYS A 52 -8.66 -1.08 0.77
C CYS A 52 -9.75 -1.16 1.86
N ILE A 53 -10.62 -2.17 1.83
CA ILE A 53 -11.75 -2.26 2.78
C ILE A 53 -11.30 -2.40 4.24
N ALA A 54 -10.14 -3.01 4.47
CA ALA A 54 -9.54 -3.19 5.79
C ALA A 54 -8.51 -2.10 6.13
N SER A 55 -8.18 -1.22 5.18
CA SER A 55 -7.17 -0.18 5.37
C SER A 55 -7.69 0.92 6.31
N LYS A 56 -6.91 1.20 7.37
CA LYS A 56 -7.17 2.36 8.23
C LYS A 56 -6.53 3.60 7.61
N CYS A 57 -7.35 4.56 7.21
CA CYS A 57 -6.87 5.85 6.77
C CYS A 57 -6.29 6.64 7.95
N PRO A 58 -5.16 7.36 7.75
CA PRO A 58 -4.69 8.33 8.73
C PRO A 58 -5.70 9.47 8.89
N ASN A 59 -5.70 10.14 10.05
CA ASN A 59 -6.67 11.19 10.40
C ASN A 59 -6.75 12.37 9.41
N ASP A 60 -5.69 12.60 8.63
CA ASP A 60 -5.60 13.68 7.64
C ASP A 60 -6.24 13.30 6.28
N ARG A 61 -6.66 12.04 6.12
CA ARG A 61 -7.28 11.51 4.91
C ARG A 61 -8.73 11.14 5.14
N PHE A 62 -9.53 11.20 4.09
CA PHE A 62 -10.92 10.78 4.07
C PHE A 62 -11.04 9.39 3.46
N ARG A 63 -11.85 8.53 4.10
CA ARG A 63 -12.14 7.18 3.60
C ARG A 63 -13.31 7.22 2.61
N CYS A 64 -13.05 6.87 1.37
CA CYS A 64 -14.09 6.72 0.35
C CYS A 64 -14.95 5.46 0.58
N ALA A 65 -16.11 5.41 -0.07
CA ALA A 65 -17.03 4.27 0.04
C ALA A 65 -16.40 2.93 -0.38
N TYR A 66 -15.44 2.96 -1.32
CA TYR A 66 -14.66 1.80 -1.76
C TYR A 66 -13.46 1.48 -0.84
N GLY A 67 -13.30 2.16 0.29
CA GLY A 67 -12.22 1.90 1.26
C GLY A 67 -10.94 2.69 1.06
N GLY A 68 -10.73 3.33 -0.10
CA GLY A 68 -9.55 4.16 -0.37
C GLY A 68 -9.42 5.39 0.54
N CYS A 69 -8.19 5.87 0.77
CA CYS A 69 -7.83 7.01 1.61
C CYS A 69 -7.34 8.20 0.78
N LEU A 70 -8.28 9.09 0.45
CA LEU A 70 -8.02 10.30 -0.31
C LEU A 70 -7.63 11.46 0.62
N ALA A 71 -6.83 12.41 0.13
CA ALA A 71 -6.62 13.66 0.85
C ALA A 71 -7.97 14.37 1.05
N LYS A 72 -8.20 14.97 2.23
CA LYS A 72 -9.44 15.72 2.48
C LYS A 72 -9.66 16.86 1.48
N ALA A 73 -8.58 17.43 0.93
CA ALA A 73 -8.62 18.44 -0.12
C ALA A 73 -9.14 17.93 -1.48
N LYS A 74 -9.14 16.61 -1.71
CA LYS A 74 -9.65 15.94 -2.91
C LYS A 74 -11.03 15.30 -2.69
N ALA A 75 -11.55 15.35 -1.46
CA ALA A 75 -12.90 14.91 -1.18
C ALA A 75 -13.87 15.96 -1.75
N CYS A 76 -14.55 15.62 -2.85
CA CYS A 76 -15.48 16.49 -3.59
C CYS A 76 -14.81 17.65 -4.36
N ASP A 77 -14.00 17.33 -5.38
CA ASP A 77 -13.81 18.28 -6.50
C ASP A 77 -15.08 18.19 -7.39
N HIS A 78 -15.77 19.32 -7.52
CA HIS A 78 -17.16 19.47 -7.98
C HIS A 78 -17.40 19.09 -9.44
#